data_AF-A0A972NEU1-F1
#
_entry.id   AF-A0A972NEU1-F1
#
_cell.length_a   1.000
_cell.length_b   1.000
_cell.length_c   1.000
_cell.angle_alpha   90.00
_cell.angle_beta   90.00
_cell.angle_gamma   90.00
#
_symmetry.space_group_name_H-M   'P 1'
#
loop_
_entity.id
_entity.type
_entity.pdbx_description
1 polymer ?
#
loop_
_entity_poly.entity_id
_entity_poly.type
_entity_poly.pdbx_seq_one_letter_code
_entity_poly.pdbx_strand_id
1 'polypeptide(L)'
;MNPPQLQPQPQEALVLQVQLLRAELEQIERVKNFLKNLEPGRKIYINLGPVMVESNYLEAIQYLEEREKEIRALLLELEAKLTTAGFKLQSS
;
A
#
# COMPACT_ATOMS: atom_id res chain seq x y z
N MET A 1 -29.06 -14.41 23.90
CA MET A 1 -29.01 -13.59 22.67
C MET A 1 -27.60 -13.69 22.13
N ASN A 2 -27.40 -14.13 20.88
CA ASN A 2 -26.09 -14.07 20.23
C ASN A 2 -25.93 -12.66 19.62
N PRO A 3 -24.76 -12.01 19.74
CA PRO A 3 -24.53 -10.74 19.07
C PRO A 3 -24.53 -10.96 17.54
N PRO A 4 -25.09 -10.02 16.76
CA PRO A 4 -25.02 -10.10 15.30
C PRO A 4 -23.55 -10.01 14.89
N GLN A 5 -23.05 -11.03 14.19
CA GLN A 5 -21.75 -10.97 13.55
C GLN A 5 -21.82 -9.89 12.47
N LEU A 6 -21.15 -8.77 12.70
CA LEU A 6 -20.87 -7.73 11.70
C LEU A 6 -19.88 -8.32 10.68
N GLN A 7 -20.35 -9.19 9.78
CA GLN A 7 -19.61 -9.45 8.55
C GLN A 7 -19.71 -8.18 7.70
N PRO A 8 -18.58 -7.52 7.38
CA PRO A 8 -18.62 -6.36 6.50
C PRO A 8 -19.25 -6.78 5.18
N GLN A 9 -20.18 -5.96 4.67
CA GLN A 9 -20.75 -6.23 3.37
C GLN A 9 -19.62 -6.22 2.32
N PRO A 10 -19.69 -7.01 1.23
CA PRO A 10 -18.63 -7.09 0.24
C PRO A 10 -18.14 -5.72 -0.27
N GLN A 11 -19.00 -4.71 -0.28
CA GLN A 11 -18.68 -3.33 -0.65
C GLN A 11 -17.87 -2.57 0.40
N GLU A 12 -18.15 -2.75 1.69
CA GLU A 12 -17.38 -2.13 2.79
C GLU A 12 -15.94 -2.67 2.82
N ALA A 13 -15.79 -3.98 2.55
CA ALA A 13 -14.49 -4.60 2.41
C ALA A 13 -13.67 -4.02 1.23
N LEU A 14 -14.31 -3.75 0.09
CA LEU A 14 -13.65 -3.11 -1.07
C LEU A 14 -13.21 -1.67 -0.78
N VAL A 15 -14.06 -0.87 -0.10
CA VAL A 15 -13.70 0.49 0.30
C VAL A 15 -12.52 0.49 1.26
N LEU A 16 -12.55 -0.39 2.27
CA LEU A 16 -11.45 -0.55 3.21
C LEU A 16 -10.15 -0.97 2.48
N GLN A 17 -10.23 -1.88 1.52
CA GLN A 17 -9.08 -2.31 0.72
C GLN A 17 -8.46 -1.14 -0.06
N VAL A 18 -9.28 -0.29 -0.68
CA VAL A 18 -8.80 0.92 -1.37
C VAL A 18 -8.12 1.89 -0.40
N GLN A 19 -8.71 2.11 0.79
CA GLN A 19 -8.11 2.97 1.81
C GLN A 19 -6.75 2.45 2.29
N LEU A 20 -6.63 1.14 2.53
CA LEU A 20 -5.38 0.52 2.94
C LEU A 20 -4.29 0.65 1.86
N LEU A 21 -4.63 0.42 0.60
CA LEU A 21 -3.68 0.56 -0.50
C LEU A 21 -3.22 2.01 -0.69
N ARG A 22 -4.11 2.99 -0.50
CA ARG A 22 -3.72 4.43 -0.52
C ARG A 22 -2.77 4.77 0.63
N ALA A 23 -3.05 4.27 1.83
CA ALA A 23 -2.15 4.46 2.97
C ALA A 23 -0.77 3.81 2.73
N GLU A 24 -0.73 2.65 2.08
CA GLU A 24 0.52 1.99 1.69
C GLU A 24 1.32 2.83 0.68
N LEU A 25 0.66 3.46 -0.31
CA LEU A 25 1.32 4.40 -1.24
C LEU A 25 1.94 5.60 -0.52
N GLU A 26 1.20 6.22 0.42
CA GLU A 26 1.73 7.31 1.22
C GLU A 26 2.93 6.88 2.06
N GLN A 27 2.88 5.66 2.61
CA GLN A 27 4.00 5.10 3.36
C GLN A 27 5.22 4.90 2.46
N ILE A 28 5.05 4.36 1.26
CA ILE A 28 6.14 4.22 0.27
C ILE A 28 6.78 5.57 -0.01
N GLU A 29 5.98 6.61 -0.28
CA GLU A 29 6.52 7.95 -0.55
C GLU A 29 7.30 8.53 0.64
N ARG A 30 6.80 8.33 1.86
CA ARG A 30 7.53 8.71 3.09
C ARG A 30 8.87 7.97 3.20
N VAL A 31 8.90 6.67 2.90
CA VAL A 31 10.13 5.86 2.96
C VAL A 31 11.12 6.29 1.86
N LYS A 32 10.67 6.52 0.62
CA LYS A 32 11.52 7.04 -0.46
C LYS A 32 12.15 8.37 -0.07
N ASN A 33 11.39 9.27 0.55
CA ASN A 33 11.89 10.56 1.02
C ASN A 33 12.84 10.44 2.22
N PHE A 34 12.62 9.48 3.11
CA PHE A 34 13.58 9.14 4.16
C PHE A 34 14.91 8.64 3.56
N LEU A 35 14.85 7.70 2.61
CA LEU A 35 16.04 7.12 1.98
C LEU A 35 16.86 8.17 1.22
N LYS A 36 16.23 9.12 0.53
CA LYS A 36 16.91 10.23 -0.16
C LYS A 36 17.78 11.07 0.78
N ASN A 37 17.40 11.15 2.06
CA ASN A 37 18.08 11.95 3.08
C ASN A 37 18.93 11.07 4.03
N LEU A 38 19.11 9.79 3.69
CA LEU A 38 19.84 8.86 4.55
C LEU A 38 21.34 9.22 4.55
N GLU A 39 21.93 9.27 5.74
CA GLU A 39 23.37 9.50 5.88
C GLU A 39 24.17 8.39 5.16
N PRO A 40 25.27 8.74 4.48
CA PRO A 40 26.17 7.76 3.90
C PRO A 40 26.67 6.73 4.94
N GLY A 41 26.84 5.48 4.51
CA GLY A 41 27.37 4.40 5.37
C GLY A 41 26.33 3.71 6.25
N ARG A 42 25.06 4.12 6.20
CA ARG A 42 23.96 3.38 6.83
C ARG A 42 23.63 2.13 6.04
N LYS A 43 23.39 1.03 6.74
CA LYS A 43 22.90 -0.21 6.15
C LYS A 43 21.39 -0.15 5.96
N ILE A 44 20.91 -0.65 4.83
CA ILE A 44 19.48 -0.76 4.54
C ILE A 44 19.10 -2.23 4.57
N TYR A 45 17.99 -2.53 5.24
CA TYR A 45 17.44 -3.88 5.30
C TYR A 45 15.97 -3.84 4.89
N ILE A 46 15.59 -4.68 3.93
CA ILE A 46 14.20 -4.83 3.47
C ILE A 46 13.59 -6.04 4.16
N ASN A 47 12.41 -5.84 4.76
CA ASN A 47 11.62 -6.92 5.34
C ASN A 47 10.68 -7.51 4.28
N LEU A 48 10.85 -8.80 3.97
CA LEU A 48 10.02 -9.54 3.01
C LEU A 48 9.16 -10.60 3.71
N GLY A 49 8.85 -10.42 5.00
CA GLY A 49 8.05 -11.33 5.82
C GLY A 49 8.95 -12.23 6.68
N PRO A 50 9.17 -13.50 6.30
CA PRO A 50 10.02 -14.40 7.08
C PRO A 50 11.51 -14.11 6.95
N VAL A 51 11.91 -13.23 6.02
CA VAL A 51 13.32 -12.92 5.74
C VAL A 51 13.58 -11.41 5.72
N MET A 52 14.77 -11.04 6.17
CA MET A 52 15.35 -9.70 6.05
C MET A 52 16.51 -9.75 5.07
N VAL A 53 16.55 -8.84 4.11
CA VAL A 53 17.58 -8.78 3.07
C VAL A 53 18.38 -7.50 3.23
N GLU A 54 19.71 -7.60 3.36
CA GLU A 54 20.61 -6.44 3.28
C GLU A 54 20.59 -5.93 1.84
N SER A 55 20.36 -4.64 1.67
CA SER A 55 20.16 -3.97 0.39
C SER A 55 20.99 -2.70 0.35
N ASN A 56 21.30 -2.24 -0.86
CA ASN A 56 21.81 -0.88 -1.06
C ASN A 56 20.67 0.11 -1.38
N TYR A 57 20.99 1.40 -1.46
CA TYR A 57 20.03 2.47 -1.74
C TYR A 57 19.28 2.27 -3.06
N LEU A 58 20.01 1.93 -4.14
CA LEU A 58 19.40 1.78 -5.47
C LEU A 58 18.43 0.60 -5.50
N GLU A 59 18.83 -0.54 -4.93
CA GLU A 59 17.98 -1.72 -4.80
C GLU A 59 16.73 -1.44 -3.95
N ALA A 60 16.88 -0.71 -2.84
CA ALA A 60 15.75 -0.35 -1.98
C ALA A 60 14.77 0.61 -2.67
N ILE A 61 15.28 1.59 -3.43
CA ILE A 61 14.43 2.48 -4.23
C ILE A 61 13.72 1.71 -5.34
N GLN A 62 14.43 0.84 -6.06
CA GLN A 62 13.82 0.02 -7.12
C GLN A 62 12.71 -0.87 -6.56
N TYR A 63 12.95 -1.54 -5.44
CA TYR A 63 11.93 -2.36 -4.76
C TYR A 63 10.67 -1.55 -4.41
N LEU A 64 10.86 -0.34 -3.86
CA LEU A 64 9.75 0.55 -3.51
C LEU A 64 8.98 1.02 -4.75
N GLU A 65 9.66 1.31 -5.87
CA GLU A 65 9.03 1.72 -7.13
C GLU A 65 8.25 0.58 -7.79
N GLU A 66 8.78 -0.63 -7.77
CA GLU A 66 8.07 -1.82 -8.25
C GLU A 66 6.81 -2.07 -7.41
N ARG A 67 6.93 -1.98 -6.08
CA ARG A 67 5.80 -2.10 -5.16
C ARG A 67 4.76 -1.00 -5.38
N GLU A 68 5.20 0.24 -5.58
CA GLU A 68 4.34 1.38 -5.88
C GLU A 68 3.52 1.13 -7.16
N LYS A 69 4.17 0.62 -8.21
CA LYS A 69 3.53 0.29 -9.49
C LYS A 69 2.46 -0.79 -9.33
N GLU A 70 2.74 -1.86 -8.57
CA GLU A 70 1.77 -2.92 -8.27
C GLU A 70 0.53 -2.38 -7.56
N ILE A 71 0.74 -1.58 -6.51
CA ILE A 71 -0.37 -1.01 -5.72
C ILE A 71 -1.22 -0.08 -6.58
N ARG A 72 -0.60 0.76 -7.42
CA ARG A 72 -1.34 1.65 -8.35
C ARG A 72 -2.19 0.87 -9.34
N ALA A 73 -1.69 -0.26 -9.86
CA ALA A 73 -2.47 -1.14 -10.73
C ALA A 73 -3.67 -1.75 -9.99
N LEU A 74 -3.46 -2.26 -8.78
CA LEU A 74 -4.53 -2.81 -7.94
C LEU A 74 -5.59 -1.76 -7.57
N LEU A 75 -5.16 -0.54 -7.25
CA LEU A 75 -6.08 0.56 -6.97
C LEU A 75 -6.95 0.87 -8.17
N LEU A 76 -6.36 0.97 -9.37
CA LEU A 76 -7.12 1.21 -10.60
C LEU A 76 -8.22 0.14 -10.82
N GLU A 77 -7.88 -1.12 -10.61
CA GLU A 77 -8.84 -2.23 -10.73
C GLU A 77 -9.98 -2.15 -9.69
N LEU A 78 -9.65 -1.84 -8.43
CA LEU A 78 -10.63 -1.77 -7.35
C LEU A 78 -11.52 -0.53 -7.46
N GLU A 79 -10.97 0.62 -7.84
CA GLU A 79 -11.72 1.85 -8.08
C GLU A 79 -12.66 1.72 -9.27
N ALA A 80 -12.25 1.00 -10.32
CA ALA A 80 -13.13 0.64 -11.44
C ALA A 80 -14.32 -0.21 -10.96
N LYS A 81 -14.08 -1.24 -10.14
CA LYS A 81 -15.15 -2.07 -9.55
C LYS A 81 -16.14 -1.25 -8.71
N LEU A 82 -15.65 -0.31 -7.91
CA LEU A 82 -16.51 0.58 -7.10
C LEU A 82 -17.34 1.53 -7.97
N THR A 83 -16.75 2.05 -9.05
CA THR A 83 -17.44 2.94 -9.99
C THR A 83 -18.55 2.21 -10.74
N THR A 84 -18.30 0.99 -11.22
CA THR A 84 -19.33 0.14 -11.85
C THR A 84 -20.46 -0.23 -10.89
N ALA A 85 -20.16 -0.33 -9.58
CA ALA A 85 -21.15 -0.56 -8.53
C ALA A 85 -21.94 0.71 -8.11
N GLY A 86 -21.68 1.87 -8.72
CA GLY A 86 -22.41 3.12 -8.47
C GLY A 86 -21.95 3.92 -7.23
N PHE A 87 -20.80 3.57 -6.63
CA PHE A 87 -20.25 4.29 -5.49
C PHE A 87 -19.21 5.32 -5.92
N LYS A 88 -19.41 6.58 -5.49
CA LYS A 88 -18.37 7.62 -5.59
C LYS A 88 -17.51 7.57 -4.33
N LEU A 89 -16.24 7.23 -4.48
CA LEU A 89 -15.24 7.49 -3.44
C LEU A 89 -15.16 9.01 -3.25
N GLN A 90 -15.50 9.50 -2.06
CA GLN A 90 -15.24 10.90 -1.71
C GLN A 90 -13.72 11.05 -1.62
N SER A 91 -13.14 11.73 -2.60
CA SER A 91 -11.78 12.24 -2.54
C SER A 91 -11.73 13.33 -1.45
N SER A 92 -11.06 13.03 -0.34
CA SER A 92 -10.60 14.03 0.62
C SER A 92 -9.33 14.69 0.12
#